data_AF-A0A6G3R7N2-F1
#
_entry.id   AF-A0A6G3R7N2-F1
#
_cell.length_a   1.000
_cell.length_b   1.000
_cell.length_c   1.000
_cell.angle_alpha   90.00
_cell.angle_beta   90.00
_cell.angle_gamma   90.00
#
_symmetry.space_group_name_H-M   'P 1'
#
loop_
_entity.id
_entity.type
_entity.pdbx_description
1 polymer ?
#
loop_
_entity_poly.entity_id
_entity_poly.type
_entity_poly.pdbx_seq_one_letter_code
_entity_poly.pdbx_strand_id
1 'polypeptide(L)'
;MPTLDDGTVMLEPDMMVAAHLVPADHRWIVLPDGQVAMYGVSPVDGAQRCRLEHRLACPRQELPDLWQWLTTLREENARRSERLPDPPSPREPDEGLPEVG
;
A
#
# COMPACT_ATOMS: atom_id res chain seq x y z
N MET A 1 -7.88 6.30 -21.42
CA MET A 1 -7.58 7.50 -20.59
C MET A 1 -7.83 7.08 -19.15
N PRO A 2 -6.83 6.68 -18.35
CA PRO A 2 -7.09 6.47 -16.95
C PRO A 2 -7.26 7.85 -16.32
N THR A 3 -8.47 8.08 -15.81
CA THR A 3 -8.89 9.21 -15.00
C THR A 3 -7.90 9.36 -13.84
N LEU A 4 -7.43 10.59 -13.57
CA LEU A 4 -6.57 10.83 -12.42
C LEU A 4 -7.30 10.37 -11.14
N ASP A 5 -6.70 9.39 -10.48
CA ASP A 5 -7.04 8.86 -9.16
C ASP A 5 -7.34 9.98 -8.15
N ASP A 6 -8.20 9.67 -7.18
CA ASP A 6 -8.79 10.53 -6.14
C ASP A 6 -7.78 11.08 -5.12
N GLY A 7 -6.50 11.28 -5.50
CA GLY A 7 -5.41 11.73 -4.64
C GLY A 7 -5.09 10.78 -3.47
N THR A 8 -5.72 9.61 -3.44
CA THR A 8 -5.65 8.67 -2.33
C THR A 8 -4.69 7.54 -2.69
N VAL A 9 -3.71 7.28 -1.81
CA VAL A 9 -2.72 6.22 -1.99
C VAL A 9 -3.01 5.09 -1.02
N MET A 10 -3.15 3.88 -1.55
CA MET A 10 -3.25 2.66 -0.74
C MET A 10 -1.86 2.21 -0.30
N LEU A 11 -1.70 1.99 1.01
CA LEU A 11 -0.43 1.56 1.59
C LEU A 11 -0.42 0.05 1.80
N GLU A 12 0.76 -0.55 1.64
CA GLU A 12 0.98 -1.97 1.87
C GLU A 12 0.66 -2.32 3.34
N PRO A 13 -0.28 -3.25 3.58
CA PRO A 13 -0.62 -3.67 4.93
C PRO A 13 0.55 -4.40 5.59
N ASP A 14 0.63 -4.29 6.92
CA ASP A 14 1.54 -5.08 7.77
C ASP A 14 3.04 -5.05 7.44
N MET A 15 3.49 -4.06 6.66
CA MET A 15 4.90 -3.86 6.34
C MET A 15 5.37 -2.47 6.75
N MET A 16 6.49 -2.42 7.48
CA MET A 16 7.21 -1.20 7.81
C MET A 16 8.67 -1.36 7.39
N VAL A 17 9.14 -0.48 6.52
CA VAL A 17 10.51 -0.52 5.97
C VAL A 17 11.35 0.58 6.60
N ALA A 18 12.65 0.34 6.76
CA ALA A 18 13.55 1.41 7.15
C ALA A 18 13.58 2.48 6.04
N ALA A 19 13.35 3.73 6.41
CA ALA A 19 13.15 4.82 5.45
C ALA A 19 14.37 5.04 4.52
N HIS A 20 15.58 4.68 4.97
CA HIS A 20 16.79 4.80 4.17
C HIS A 20 16.92 3.74 3.04
N LEU A 21 16.08 2.71 3.04
CA LEU A 21 16.03 1.68 1.99
C LEU A 21 15.02 2.00 0.87
N VAL A 22 14.26 3.08 1.04
CA VAL A 22 13.17 3.49 0.15
C VAL A 22 13.50 4.86 -0.44
N PRO A 23 13.40 5.06 -1.76
CA PRO A 23 13.58 6.37 -2.39
C PRO A 23 12.59 7.40 -1.88
N ALA A 24 12.99 8.67 -1.97
CA ALA A 24 12.27 9.80 -1.38
C ALA A 24 10.79 9.85 -1.75
N ASP A 25 10.48 9.62 -3.02
CA ASP A 25 9.14 9.75 -3.59
C ASP A 25 8.20 8.59 -3.24
N HIS A 26 8.67 7.58 -2.50
CA HIS A 26 7.89 6.42 -2.10
C HIS A 26 7.85 6.21 -0.58
N ARG A 27 8.40 7.15 0.20
CA ARG A 27 8.42 7.08 1.67
C ARG A 27 7.18 7.71 2.25
N TRP A 28 6.35 6.86 2.83
CA TRP A 28 5.17 7.28 3.58
C TRP A 28 5.45 7.17 5.09
N ILE A 29 5.85 8.27 5.72
CA ILE A 29 6.24 8.29 7.13
C ILE A 29 4.98 8.32 8.00
N VAL A 30 4.93 7.40 8.96
CA VAL A 30 3.87 7.38 9.98
C VAL A 30 4.24 8.40 11.07
N LEU A 31 3.37 9.38 11.25
CA LEU A 31 3.49 10.40 12.28
C LEU A 31 3.01 9.85 13.64
N PRO A 32 3.40 10.48 14.77
CA PRO A 32 3.02 10.00 16.11
C PRO A 32 1.51 9.93 16.35
N ASP A 33 0.73 10.74 15.65
CA ASP A 33 -0.75 10.76 15.68
C ASP A 33 -1.40 9.68 14.79
N GLY A 34 -0.60 8.83 14.15
CA GLY A 34 -1.06 7.78 13.25
C GLY A 34 -1.37 8.26 11.83
N GLN A 35 -1.25 9.56 11.55
CA GLN A 35 -1.35 10.06 10.17
C GLN A 35 -0.13 9.61 9.36
N VAL A 36 -0.29 9.56 8.04
CA VAL A 36 0.81 9.20 7.13
C VAL A 36 1.04 10.33 6.14
N ALA A 37 2.31 10.74 6.00
CA ALA A 37 2.70 11.81 5.10
C ALA A 37 3.84 11.35 4.19
N MET A 38 3.79 11.75 2.91
CA MET A 38 4.90 11.54 2.00
C MET A 38 6.09 12.40 2.43
N TYR A 39 7.25 11.77 2.61
CA TYR A 39 8.47 12.44 3.03
C TYR A 39 9.52 12.45 1.92
N GLY A 40 9.45 13.46 1.07
CA GLY A 40 10.33 13.64 -0.11
C GLY A 40 11.73 14.22 0.20
N VAL A 41 12.08 14.49 1.46
CA VAL A 41 13.34 15.17 1.81
C VAL A 41 14.40 14.17 2.31
N SER A 42 15.66 14.36 1.92
CA SER A 42 16.80 13.56 2.36
C SER A 42 17.80 14.44 3.13
N PRO A 43 18.52 13.93 4.15
CA PRO A 43 18.48 12.56 4.68
C PRO A 43 17.29 12.31 5.61
N VAL A 44 16.85 11.06 5.66
CA VAL A 44 15.99 10.54 6.74
C VAL A 44 16.88 10.04 7.87
N ASP A 45 16.36 10.11 9.09
CA ASP A 45 16.99 9.42 10.23
C ASP A 45 16.93 7.90 9.97
N GLY A 46 18.05 7.20 10.16
CA GLY A 46 18.16 5.76 9.93
C GLY A 46 17.20 4.92 10.78
N ALA A 47 16.73 5.45 11.92
CA ALA A 47 15.72 4.81 12.76
C ALA A 47 14.30 4.94 12.19
N GLN A 48 14.04 5.93 11.33
CA GLN A 48 12.70 6.18 10.79
C GLN A 48 12.21 5.01 9.96
N ARG A 49 10.91 4.73 10.12
CA ARG A 49 10.20 3.67 9.41
C ARG A 49 9.14 4.30 8.52
N CYS A 50 8.96 3.75 7.34
CA CYS A 50 7.94 4.18 6.39
C CYS A 50 7.07 3.00 5.94
N ARG A 51 5.87 3.35 5.50
CA ARG A 51 5.00 2.49 4.69
C ARG A 51 5.40 2.62 3.22
N LEU A 52 4.98 1.64 2.45
CA LEU A 52 5.09 1.62 0.99
C LEU A 52 3.71 1.70 0.38
N GLU A 53 3.66 2.14 -0.87
CA GLU A 53 2.45 2.07 -1.69
C GLU A 53 2.18 0.62 -2.05
N HIS A 54 0.94 0.17 -1.89
CA HIS A 54 0.55 -1.20 -2.23
C HIS A 54 0.86 -1.53 -3.69
N ARG A 55 0.73 -0.57 -4.62
CA ARG A 55 1.05 -0.80 -6.03
C ARG A 55 2.49 -1.29 -6.25
N LEU A 56 3.44 -0.90 -5.40
CA LEU A 56 4.83 -1.32 -5.48
C LEU A 56 5.03 -2.75 -4.95
N ALA A 57 4.26 -3.15 -3.95
CA ALA A 57 4.35 -4.46 -3.29
C ALA A 57 3.34 -5.49 -3.85
N CYS A 58 2.42 -5.07 -4.70
CA CYS A 58 1.38 -5.92 -5.27
C CYS A 58 2.00 -6.94 -6.25
N PRO A 59 1.79 -8.25 -6.05
CA PRO A 59 2.36 -9.27 -6.94
C PRO A 59 1.76 -9.23 -8.36
N ARG A 60 0.53 -8.70 -8.50
CA ARG A 60 -0.19 -8.63 -9.78
C ARG A 60 0.22 -7.46 -10.68
N GLN A 61 1.08 -6.55 -10.20
CA GLN A 61 1.53 -5.40 -10.98
C GLN A 61 2.72 -5.79 -11.84
N GLU A 62 2.77 -5.37 -13.10
CA GLU A 62 3.94 -5.56 -13.97
C GLU A 62 4.87 -4.35 -13.85
N LEU A 63 5.62 -4.31 -12.76
CA LEU A 63 6.64 -3.28 -12.53
C LEU A 63 8.03 -3.81 -12.92
N PRO A 64 8.92 -2.93 -13.43
CA PRO A 64 10.32 -3.29 -13.62
C PRO A 64 10.96 -3.67 -12.29
N ASP A 65 12.12 -4.33 -12.32
CA ASP A 65 12.92 -4.56 -11.12
C ASP A 65 13.43 -3.21 -10.59
N LEU A 66 12.64 -2.61 -9.70
CA LEU A 66 12.97 -1.35 -9.06
C LEU A 66 14.15 -1.56 -8.10
N TRP A 67 13.96 -2.37 -7.04
CA TRP A 67 14.98 -2.68 -6.03
C TRP A 67 14.88 -4.15 -5.59
N GLN A 68 16.02 -4.81 -5.35
CA GLN A 68 16.09 -6.26 -5.10
C GLN A 68 15.17 -6.75 -3.96
N TRP A 69 15.12 -6.01 -2.84
CA TRP A 69 14.28 -6.39 -1.72
C TRP A 69 12.78 -6.26 -2.02
N LEU A 70 12.38 -5.38 -2.95
CA LEU A 70 10.99 -5.20 -3.36
C LEU A 70 10.51 -6.39 -4.20
N THR A 71 11.36 -6.92 -5.07
CA THR A 71 11.08 -8.15 -5.82
C THR A 71 10.83 -9.32 -4.85
N THR A 72 11.67 -9.48 -3.83
CA THR A 72 11.45 -10.48 -2.77
C THR A 72 10.14 -10.26 -2.00
N LEU A 73 9.80 -9.00 -1.68
CA LEU A 73 8.53 -8.68 -1.02
C LEU A 73 7.32 -9.07 -1.88
N ARG A 74 7.36 -8.78 -3.18
CA ARG A 74 6.30 -9.13 -4.12
C ARG A 74 6.11 -10.64 -4.24
N GLU A 75 7.20 -11.42 -4.29
CA GLU A 75 7.11 -12.88 -4.26
C GLU A 75 6.47 -13.41 -2.97
N GLU A 76 6.84 -12.86 -1.82
CA GLU A 76 6.23 -13.27 -0.55
C GLU A 76 4.75 -12.90 -0.50
N ASN A 77 4.38 -11.72 -1.02
CA ASN A 77 2.98 -11.32 -1.14
C ASN A 77 2.20 -12.23 -2.08
N ALA A 78 2.79 -12.74 -3.17
CA ALA A 78 2.17 -13.77 -4.00
C ALA A 78 1.88 -15.03 -3.19
N ARG A 79 2.89 -15.57 -2.47
CA ARG A 79 2.71 -16.74 -1.59
C ARG A 79 1.70 -16.51 -0.47
N ARG A 80 1.54 -15.27 0.01
CA ARG A 80 0.53 -14.92 1.01
C ARG A 80 -0.87 -14.89 0.39
N SER A 81 -1.02 -14.34 -0.80
CA SER A 81 -2.31 -14.31 -1.50
C SER A 81 -2.85 -15.70 -1.81
N GLU A 82 -1.98 -16.69 -2.06
CA GLU A 82 -2.38 -18.09 -2.26
C GLU A 82 -2.87 -18.77 -0.97
N ARG A 83 -2.43 -18.28 0.20
CA ARG A 83 -2.76 -18.84 1.52
C ARG A 83 -3.99 -18.19 2.15
N LEU A 84 -4.27 -16.93 1.83
CA LEU A 84 -5.43 -16.23 2.34
C LEU A 84 -6.67 -16.60 1.50
N PRO A 85 -7.80 -16.94 2.13
CA PRO A 85 -9.05 -16.96 1.40
C PRO A 85 -9.33 -15.56 0.84
N ASP A 86 -9.93 -15.49 -0.35
CA ASP A 86 -10.37 -14.21 -0.90
C ASP A 86 -11.20 -13.48 0.16
N PRO A 87 -10.97 -12.17 0.36
CA PRO A 87 -11.81 -11.40 1.25
C PRO A 87 -13.26 -11.53 0.76
N PRO A 88 -14.24 -11.61 1.68
CA PRO A 88 -15.64 -11.62 1.29
C PRO A 88 -15.88 -10.42 0.36
N SER A 89 -16.54 -10.65 -0.78
CA SER A 89 -16.87 -9.58 -1.72
C SER A 89 -17.51 -8.44 -0.94
N PRO A 90 -17.15 -7.16 -1.20
CA PRO A 90 -17.84 -6.04 -0.60
C PRO A 90 -19.34 -6.28 -0.76
N ARG A 91 -20.07 -6.38 0.35
CA ARG A 91 -21.53 -6.49 0.28
C ARG A 91 -21.99 -5.25 -0.46
N GLU A 92 -22.70 -5.44 -1.57
CA GLU A 92 -23.40 -4.33 -2.20
C GLU A 92 -24.23 -3.64 -1.10
N PRO A 93 -24.21 -2.30 -1.01
CA PRO A 93 -25.03 -1.60 -0.04
C PRO A 93 -26.47 -2.09 -0.21
N ASP A 94 -27.02 -2.65 0.86
CA ASP A 94 -28.38 -3.16 0.91
C ASP A 94 -29.31 -1.97 0.66
N GLU A 95 -29.71 -1.78 -0.60
CA GLU A 95 -30.56 -0.69 -1.04
C GLU A 95 -31.97 -1.02 -0.53
N GLY A 96 -32.18 -0.66 0.74
CA GLY A 96 -33.44 -0.85 1.45
C GLY A 96 -34.60 -0.26 0.65
N LEU A 97 -35.37 -1.14 0.01
CA LEU A 97 -36.65 -0.80 -0.57
C LEU A 97 -37.53 -0.16 0.52
N PRO A 98 -38.06 1.06 0.33
CA PRO A 98 -39.00 1.60 1.30
C PRO A 98 -40.32 0.83 1.18
N GLU A 99 -40.65 0.04 2.20
CA GLU A 99 -42.05 -0.34 2.47
C GLU A 99 -42.81 0.89 2.95
N VAL A 100 -43.82 1.31 2.19
CA VAL A 100 -44.94 2.09 2.73
C VAL A 100 -46.24 1.53 2.14
N GLY A 101 -47.08 0.99 3.04
CA GLY A 101 -48.46 0.56 2.78
C GLY A 101 -49.49 1.64 3.01
#